data_AF-A0A1W1HTH8-F1
#
_entry.id   AF-A0A1W1HTH8-F1
#
_cell.length_a   1.000
_cell.length_b   1.000
_cell.length_c   1.000
_cell.angle_alpha   90.00
_cell.angle_beta   90.00
_cell.angle_gamma   90.00
#
_symmetry.space_group_name_H-M   'P 1'
#
loop_
_entity.id
_entity.type
_entity.pdbx_description
1 polymer ?
#
loop_
_entity_poly.entity_id
_entity_poly.type
_entity_poly.pdbx_seq_one_letter_code
_entity_poly.pdbx_strand_id
1 'polypeptide(L)'
;MHVKADEIRDYFDGWQENLARVKSLMEVPEYYREAWLVLCCYVGAFGSLRYPGLRDNEKYKKAVREYSGMTDFYDQIDLFFFMQWPRSEFRDEDRYKRLKNYKEISNAIVAKYGEPDQIRVKVRYVPPNEFVACIEQAPFPGYDRQNLLDHIHLFSLCEMLYHYARCPAVHNVRFPFVTRITRVDRSVRYEDNHAITGDRLLETAQNILSNLSKECIEKTRWPWEL
;
A
#
# COMPACT_ATOMS: atom_id res chain seq x y z
N MET A 1 -30.32 4.92 -25.33
CA MET A 1 -29.44 3.93 -24.69
C MET A 1 -28.08 4.00 -25.36
N HIS A 2 -27.04 4.29 -24.60
CA HIS A 2 -25.66 4.24 -25.09
C HIS A 2 -25.15 2.82 -24.86
N VAL A 3 -25.30 1.94 -25.85
CA VAL A 3 -24.97 0.49 -25.76
C VAL A 3 -23.62 0.25 -25.06
N LYS A 4 -22.60 1.06 -25.39
CA LYS A 4 -21.26 0.99 -24.77
C LYS A 4 -21.25 1.31 -23.26
N ALA A 5 -22.04 2.28 -22.79
CA ALA A 5 -22.08 2.62 -21.37
C ALA A 5 -22.77 1.52 -20.54
N ASP A 6 -23.76 0.85 -21.12
CA ASP A 6 -24.42 -0.30 -20.50
C ASP A 6 -23.48 -1.52 -20.46
N GLU A 7 -22.75 -1.81 -21.55
CA GLU A 7 -21.71 -2.85 -21.57
C GLU A 7 -20.58 -2.60 -20.54
N ILE A 8 -20.14 -1.35 -20.39
CA ILE A 8 -19.15 -0.96 -19.37
C ILE A 8 -19.72 -1.23 -17.97
N ARG A 9 -20.99 -0.88 -17.72
CA ARG A 9 -21.63 -1.11 -16.42
C ARG A 9 -21.66 -2.61 -16.08
N ASP A 10 -22.16 -3.44 -17.01
CA ASP A 10 -22.25 -4.89 -16.82
C ASP A 10 -20.87 -5.52 -16.53
N TYR A 11 -19.82 -5.04 -17.21
CA TYR A 11 -18.44 -5.46 -16.95
C TYR A 11 -18.01 -5.17 -15.50
N PHE A 12 -18.30 -3.96 -15.00
CA PHE A 12 -17.93 -3.57 -13.64
C PHE A 12 -18.80 -4.23 -12.57
N ASP A 13 -20.07 -4.55 -12.86
CA ASP A 13 -20.94 -5.28 -11.95
C ASP A 13 -20.41 -6.70 -11.68
N GLY A 14 -19.87 -7.38 -12.70
CA GLY A 14 -19.19 -8.67 -12.49
C GLY A 14 -17.97 -8.58 -11.55
N TRP A 15 -17.24 -7.47 -11.57
CA TRP A 15 -16.16 -7.23 -10.60
C TRP A 15 -16.68 -6.95 -9.18
N GLN A 16 -17.82 -6.27 -9.05
CA GLN A 16 -18.45 -6.05 -7.73
C GLN A 16 -18.88 -7.37 -7.10
N GLU A 17 -19.47 -8.29 -7.88
CA GLU A 17 -19.81 -9.64 -7.42
C GLU A 17 -18.57 -10.40 -6.93
N ASN A 18 -17.46 -10.29 -7.66
CA ASN A 18 -16.20 -10.90 -7.27
C ASN A 18 -15.66 -10.31 -5.95
N LEU A 19 -15.70 -8.98 -5.76
CA LEU A 19 -15.32 -8.36 -4.50
C LEU A 19 -16.24 -8.78 -3.34
N ALA A 20 -17.54 -8.95 -3.58
CA ALA A 20 -18.48 -9.45 -2.58
C ALA A 20 -18.13 -10.87 -2.13
N ARG A 21 -17.72 -11.76 -3.06
CA ARG A 21 -17.24 -13.10 -2.72
C ARG A 21 -15.98 -13.06 -1.86
N VAL A 22 -15.02 -12.18 -2.19
CA VAL A 22 -13.79 -12.02 -1.42
C VAL A 22 -14.08 -11.50 -0.01
N LYS A 23 -15.02 -10.56 0.13
CA LYS A 23 -15.49 -10.11 1.45
C LYS A 23 -16.01 -11.28 2.29
N SER A 24 -16.82 -12.17 1.73
CA SER A 24 -17.29 -13.37 2.43
C SER A 24 -16.15 -14.32 2.80
N LEU A 25 -15.08 -14.42 1.99
CA LEU A 25 -13.89 -15.20 2.35
C LEU A 25 -13.14 -14.62 3.55
N MET A 26 -13.12 -13.30 3.71
CA MET A 26 -12.48 -12.65 4.86
C MET A 26 -13.21 -12.95 6.18
N GLU A 27 -14.51 -13.25 6.13
CA GLU A 27 -15.31 -13.62 7.30
C GLU A 27 -15.02 -15.05 7.77
N VAL A 28 -14.44 -15.89 6.90
CA VAL A 28 -14.01 -17.25 7.23
C VAL A 28 -12.53 -17.22 7.60
N PRO A 29 -12.16 -17.44 8.88
CA PRO A 29 -10.78 -17.30 9.29
C PRO A 29 -9.80 -18.13 8.46
N GLU A 30 -10.15 -19.36 8.13
CA GLU A 30 -9.30 -20.27 7.35
C GLU A 30 -8.89 -19.70 5.98
N TYR A 31 -9.68 -18.78 5.41
CA TYR A 31 -9.45 -18.18 4.10
C TYR A 31 -9.04 -16.70 4.17
N TYR A 32 -8.77 -16.16 5.36
CA TYR A 32 -8.46 -14.74 5.52
C TYR A 32 -7.23 -14.31 4.71
N ARG A 33 -6.17 -15.13 4.68
CA ARG A 33 -4.94 -14.83 3.94
C ARG A 33 -5.11 -14.98 2.43
N GLU A 34 -5.88 -15.96 2.01
CA GLU A 34 -6.29 -16.17 0.63
C GLU A 34 -7.09 -14.97 0.13
N ALA A 35 -8.00 -14.43 0.95
CA ALA A 35 -8.73 -13.22 0.63
C ALA A 35 -7.80 -12.02 0.45
N TRP A 36 -6.81 -11.82 1.34
CA TRP A 36 -5.77 -10.79 1.17
C TRP A 36 -5.01 -10.91 -0.15
N LEU A 37 -4.61 -12.13 -0.50
CA LEU A 37 -3.91 -12.40 -1.75
C LEU A 37 -4.78 -12.00 -2.94
N VAL A 38 -6.05 -12.40 -2.95
CA VAL A 38 -6.99 -12.07 -4.02
C VAL A 38 -7.19 -10.56 -4.12
N LEU A 39 -7.34 -9.84 -3.00
CA LEU A 39 -7.46 -8.38 -2.99
C LEU A 39 -6.23 -7.70 -3.60
N CYS A 40 -5.02 -8.14 -3.23
CA CYS A 40 -3.79 -7.64 -3.83
C CYS A 40 -3.75 -7.91 -5.35
N CYS A 41 -4.21 -9.09 -5.79
CA CYS A 41 -4.30 -9.41 -7.22
C CYS A 41 -5.31 -8.50 -7.95
N TYR A 42 -6.45 -8.19 -7.34
CA TYR A 42 -7.46 -7.31 -7.94
C TYR A 42 -6.96 -5.88 -8.10
N VAL A 43 -6.28 -5.32 -7.11
CA VAL A 43 -5.63 -3.99 -7.25
C VAL A 43 -4.65 -3.99 -8.44
N GLY A 44 -3.86 -5.06 -8.60
CA GLY A 44 -2.95 -5.21 -9.74
C GLY A 44 -3.66 -5.38 -11.09
N ALA A 45 -4.79 -6.09 -11.11
CA ALA A 45 -5.62 -6.24 -12.30
C ALA A 45 -6.22 -4.89 -12.72
N PHE A 46 -6.78 -4.12 -11.79
CA PHE A 46 -7.30 -2.77 -12.06
C PHE A 46 -6.21 -1.84 -12.60
N GLY A 47 -5.02 -1.86 -11.99
CA GLY A 47 -3.88 -1.09 -12.51
C GLY A 47 -3.43 -1.52 -13.89
N SER A 48 -3.46 -2.82 -14.20
CA SER A 48 -3.11 -3.33 -15.53
C SER A 48 -4.14 -2.97 -16.60
N LEU A 49 -5.44 -2.99 -16.25
CA LEU A 49 -6.52 -2.57 -17.13
C LEU A 49 -6.41 -1.07 -17.45
N ARG A 50 -6.14 -0.24 -16.44
CA ARG A 50 -6.08 1.21 -16.58
C ARG A 50 -4.77 1.72 -17.23
N TYR A 51 -3.64 1.09 -16.93
CA TYR A 51 -2.31 1.55 -17.36
C TYR A 51 -1.51 0.44 -18.06
N PRO A 52 -1.95 -0.03 -19.25
CA PRO A 52 -1.31 -1.16 -19.94
C PRO A 52 0.16 -0.90 -20.31
N GLY A 53 0.55 0.36 -20.52
CA GLY A 53 1.92 0.74 -20.90
C GLY A 53 2.92 0.90 -19.76
N LEU A 54 2.49 0.80 -18.49
CA LEU A 54 3.39 0.96 -17.33
C LEU A 54 3.94 -0.38 -16.82
N ARG A 55 5.06 -0.32 -16.08
CA ARG A 55 5.62 -1.50 -15.40
C ARG A 55 4.74 -1.92 -14.22
N ASP A 56 4.75 -3.20 -13.87
CA ASP A 56 3.84 -3.80 -12.86
C ASP A 56 3.74 -3.03 -11.53
N ASN A 57 4.88 -2.61 -10.98
CA ASN A 57 4.93 -1.80 -9.76
C ASN A 57 4.35 -0.39 -9.95
N GLU A 58 4.56 0.23 -11.11
CA GLU A 58 4.06 1.56 -11.43
C GLU A 58 2.55 1.54 -11.63
N LYS A 59 2.02 0.59 -12.42
CA LYS A 59 0.55 0.45 -12.61
C LYS A 59 -0.16 0.23 -11.28
N TYR A 60 0.38 -0.67 -10.45
CA TYR A 60 -0.20 -0.97 -9.15
C TYR A 60 -0.26 0.27 -8.25
N LYS A 61 0.88 0.94 -8.04
CA LYS A 61 0.96 2.11 -7.15
C LYS A 61 0.16 3.30 -7.70
N LYS A 62 0.15 3.49 -9.03
CA LYS A 62 -0.62 4.55 -9.68
C LYS A 62 -2.12 4.32 -9.55
N ALA A 63 -2.61 3.08 -9.70
CA ALA A 63 -4.02 2.75 -9.47
C ALA A 63 -4.44 3.01 -8.02
N VAL A 64 -3.60 2.62 -7.06
CA VAL A 64 -3.84 2.91 -5.64
C VAL A 64 -3.94 4.43 -5.41
N ARG A 65 -2.95 5.22 -5.85
CA ARG A 65 -2.96 6.67 -5.61
C ARG A 65 -4.07 7.42 -6.33
N GLU A 66 -4.41 7.03 -7.56
CA GLU A 66 -5.39 7.80 -8.35
C GLU A 66 -6.83 7.38 -8.11
N TYR A 67 -7.08 6.09 -7.87
CA TYR A 67 -8.45 5.56 -7.80
C TYR A 67 -8.88 5.07 -6.42
N SER A 68 -8.00 4.89 -5.43
CA SER A 68 -8.46 4.47 -4.09
C SER A 68 -9.19 5.58 -3.33
N GLY A 69 -8.96 6.84 -3.66
CA GLY A 69 -9.39 7.97 -2.83
C GLY A 69 -8.68 8.05 -1.47
N MET A 70 -7.60 7.29 -1.28
CA MET A 70 -6.89 7.12 -0.01
C MET A 70 -5.42 7.56 -0.10
N THR A 71 -5.13 8.57 -0.94
CA THR A 71 -3.77 9.06 -1.18
C THR A 71 -3.09 9.49 0.12
N ASP A 72 -3.78 10.25 0.98
CA ASP A 72 -3.25 10.70 2.27
C ASP A 72 -2.83 9.55 3.18
N PHE A 73 -3.55 8.42 3.13
CA PHE A 73 -3.20 7.20 3.84
C PHE A 73 -1.98 6.52 3.19
N TYR A 74 -2.04 6.28 1.88
CA TYR A 74 -1.00 5.53 1.18
C TYR A 74 0.33 6.26 1.03
N ASP A 75 0.33 7.59 1.10
CA ASP A 75 1.56 8.38 1.09
C ASP A 75 2.17 8.58 2.48
N GLN A 76 1.51 8.15 3.57
CA GLN A 76 2.13 8.16 4.90
C GLN A 76 3.45 7.36 4.91
N ILE A 77 4.44 7.90 5.61
CA ILE A 77 5.75 7.30 5.78
C ILE A 77 5.75 6.40 7.02
N ASP A 78 6.12 5.13 6.84
CA ASP A 78 6.33 4.20 7.96
C ASP A 78 7.70 4.47 8.60
N LEU A 79 7.70 5.21 9.71
CA LEU A 79 8.89 5.55 10.48
C LEU A 79 9.58 4.30 11.05
N PHE A 80 8.81 3.28 11.42
CA PHE A 80 9.39 2.06 11.98
C PHE A 80 10.15 1.31 10.89
N PHE A 81 9.56 1.16 9.71
CA PHE A 81 10.27 0.58 8.57
C PHE A 81 11.46 1.44 8.15
N PHE A 82 11.34 2.77 8.12
CA PHE A 82 12.45 3.67 7.86
C PHE A 82 13.65 3.39 8.79
N MET A 83 13.42 3.13 10.08
CA MET A 83 14.52 2.83 11.00
C MET A 83 15.09 1.41 10.84
N GLN A 84 14.32 0.48 10.27
CA GLN A 84 14.66 -0.94 10.21
C GLN A 84 15.14 -1.42 8.85
N TRP A 85 14.92 -0.67 7.76
CA TRP A 85 15.25 -1.11 6.41
C TRP A 85 16.70 -1.62 6.25
N PRO A 86 17.76 -1.05 6.89
CA PRO A 86 19.12 -1.55 6.75
C PRO A 86 19.34 -2.95 7.34
N ARG A 87 18.40 -3.42 8.17
CA ARG A 87 18.40 -4.77 8.77
C ARG A 87 17.30 -5.67 8.19
N SER A 88 16.51 -5.15 7.25
CA SER A 88 15.45 -5.90 6.57
C SER A 88 15.99 -6.69 5.37
N GLU A 89 15.11 -7.42 4.68
CA GLU A 89 15.45 -8.07 3.39
C GLU A 89 15.83 -7.06 2.28
N PHE A 90 15.51 -5.77 2.45
CA PHE A 90 15.79 -4.70 1.50
C PHE A 90 17.16 -4.03 1.73
N ARG A 91 17.94 -4.50 2.72
CA ARG A 91 19.25 -3.90 3.06
C ARG A 91 20.20 -3.80 1.86
N ASP A 92 20.06 -4.73 0.92
CA ASP A 92 20.95 -4.85 -0.24
C ASP A 92 20.41 -4.14 -1.49
N GLU A 93 19.18 -3.61 -1.45
CA GLU A 93 18.58 -2.93 -2.59
C GLU A 93 19.15 -1.52 -2.81
N ASP A 94 19.72 -1.31 -4.00
CA ASP A 94 20.40 -0.05 -4.36
C ASP A 94 19.52 1.19 -4.23
N ARG A 95 18.21 1.07 -4.46
CA ARG A 95 17.30 2.23 -4.40
C ARG A 95 17.22 2.84 -2.99
N TYR A 96 17.30 2.04 -1.93
CA TYR A 96 17.31 2.54 -0.56
C TYR A 96 18.67 3.13 -0.20
N LYS A 97 19.76 2.54 -0.69
CA LYS A 97 21.14 3.02 -0.49
C LYS A 97 21.42 4.38 -1.13
N ARG A 98 20.60 4.82 -2.09
CA ARG A 98 20.69 6.15 -2.72
C ARG A 98 20.21 7.30 -1.83
N LEU A 99 19.51 7.01 -0.72
CA LEU A 99 19.21 8.00 0.30
C LEU A 99 20.49 8.38 1.05
N LYS A 100 20.91 9.64 0.89
CA LYS A 100 22.09 10.17 1.57
C LYS A 100 21.78 10.48 3.03
N ASN A 101 22.82 10.46 3.87
CA ASN A 101 22.77 10.88 5.28
C ASN A 101 21.69 10.14 6.11
N TYR A 102 21.46 8.86 5.81
CA TYR A 102 20.47 8.04 6.50
C TYR A 102 20.65 8.09 8.03
N LYS A 103 21.89 8.01 8.51
CA LYS A 103 22.21 8.02 9.94
C LYS A 103 21.75 9.32 10.61
N GLU A 104 22.02 10.45 10.00
CA GLU A 104 21.65 11.77 10.52
C GLU A 104 20.13 11.98 10.48
N ILE A 105 19.47 11.53 9.40
CA ILE A 105 17.99 11.54 9.29
C ILE A 105 17.38 10.65 10.39
N SER A 106 17.90 9.44 10.59
CA SER A 106 17.47 8.54 11.66
C SER A 106 17.62 9.17 13.05
N ASN A 107 18.73 9.87 13.31
CA ASN A 107 18.94 10.56 14.59
C ASN A 107 17.89 11.67 14.82
N ALA A 108 17.54 12.43 13.77
CA ALA A 108 16.50 13.46 13.86
C ALA A 108 15.12 12.85 14.15
N ILE A 109 14.79 11.72 13.52
CA ILE A 109 13.54 10.98 13.79
C ILE A 109 13.52 10.48 15.25
N VAL A 110 14.61 9.89 15.73
CA VAL A 110 14.70 9.41 17.12
C VAL A 110 14.58 10.56 18.12
N ALA A 111 15.21 11.70 17.84
CA ALA A 111 15.11 12.88 18.69
C ALA A 111 13.67 13.41 18.82
N LYS A 112 12.87 13.35 17.74
CA LYS A 112 11.48 13.84 17.74
C LYS A 112 10.47 12.81 18.24
N TYR A 113 10.58 11.56 17.76
CA TYR A 113 9.55 10.54 17.94
C TYR A 113 9.94 9.43 18.93
N GLY A 114 11.19 9.40 19.37
CA GLY A 114 11.73 8.43 20.31
C GLY A 114 12.38 7.20 19.65
N GLU A 115 12.78 6.26 20.48
CA GLU A 115 13.43 5.01 20.05
C GLU A 115 12.49 4.12 19.22
N PRO A 116 12.99 3.15 18.42
CA PRO A 116 12.18 2.32 17.52
C PRO A 116 10.95 1.66 18.16
N ASP A 117 11.04 1.19 19.40
CA ASP A 117 9.89 0.60 20.10
C ASP A 117 8.80 1.64 20.43
N GLN A 118 9.20 2.88 20.72
CA GLN A 118 8.26 3.98 20.95
C GLN A 118 7.60 4.40 19.65
N ILE A 119 8.37 4.50 18.55
CA ILE A 119 7.85 4.76 17.21
C ILE A 119 6.80 3.72 16.84
N ARG A 120 7.12 2.42 17.01
CA ARG A 120 6.22 1.30 16.65
C ARG A 120 4.86 1.40 17.34
N VAL A 121 4.84 1.79 18.61
CA VAL A 121 3.64 1.74 19.45
C VAL A 121 2.86 3.06 19.45
N LYS A 122 3.53 4.20 19.28
CA LYS A 122 2.92 5.53 19.47
C LYS A 122 2.69 6.31 18.18
N VAL A 123 3.61 6.26 17.22
CA VAL A 123 3.65 7.21 16.09
C VAL A 123 4.33 6.60 14.87
N ARG A 124 3.85 5.43 14.44
CA ARG A 124 4.50 4.68 13.37
C ARG A 124 4.39 5.35 11.99
N TYR A 125 3.30 6.05 11.73
CA TYR A 125 2.98 6.60 10.42
C TYR A 125 2.86 8.12 10.50
N VAL A 126 3.53 8.83 9.60
CA VAL A 126 3.46 10.29 9.52
C VAL A 126 3.26 10.76 8.07
N PRO A 127 2.57 11.88 7.85
CA PRO A 127 2.52 12.50 6.52
C PRO A 127 3.92 12.88 5.99
N PRO A 128 4.17 12.82 4.66
CA PRO A 128 5.47 13.18 4.08
C PRO A 128 5.95 14.60 4.41
N ASN A 129 5.05 15.58 4.45
CA ASN A 129 5.37 16.96 4.80
C ASN A 129 5.81 17.08 6.28
N GLU A 130 5.18 16.33 7.19
CA GLU A 130 5.58 16.29 8.59
C GLU A 130 6.96 15.63 8.76
N PHE A 131 7.22 14.55 8.02
CA PHE A 131 8.54 13.92 7.99
C PHE A 131 9.60 14.91 7.52
N VAL A 132 9.38 15.57 6.39
CA VAL A 132 10.35 16.55 5.84
C VAL A 132 10.58 17.69 6.82
N ALA A 133 9.51 18.25 7.41
CA ALA A 133 9.62 19.32 8.40
C ALA A 133 10.39 18.88 9.66
N CYS A 134 10.26 17.63 10.10
CA CYS A 134 11.06 17.06 11.19
C CYS A 134 12.56 17.14 10.87
N ILE A 135 12.96 16.78 9.65
CA ILE A 135 14.37 16.76 9.25
C ILE A 135 14.91 18.18 9.08
N GLU A 136 14.10 19.08 8.51
CA GLU A 136 14.47 20.49 8.32
C GLU A 136 14.68 21.26 9.65
N GLN A 137 14.04 20.81 10.75
CA GLN A 137 14.24 21.38 12.08
C GLN A 137 15.54 20.92 12.77
N ALA A 138 16.18 19.88 12.24
CA ALA A 138 17.46 19.35 12.75
C ALA A 138 18.50 19.26 11.61
N PRO A 139 18.86 20.38 10.96
CA PRO A 139 19.75 20.35 9.80
C PRO A 139 21.15 19.90 10.21
N PHE A 140 21.76 19.07 9.37
CA PHE A 140 23.10 18.52 9.55
C PHE A 140 23.95 18.77 8.30
N PRO A 141 25.29 18.76 8.41
CA PRO A 141 26.18 18.96 7.26
C PRO A 141 25.88 17.96 6.13
N GLY A 142 25.80 18.46 4.90
CA GLY A 142 25.51 17.63 3.73
C GLY A 142 24.04 17.26 3.53
N TYR A 143 23.10 17.86 4.28
CA TYR A 143 21.67 17.71 4.04
C TYR A 143 21.30 18.08 2.59
N ASP A 144 20.67 17.14 1.90
CA ASP A 144 20.26 17.25 0.50
C ASP A 144 18.73 17.04 0.44
N ARG A 145 18.00 18.16 0.46
CA ARG A 145 16.53 18.16 0.48
C ARG A 145 15.95 17.46 -0.74
N GLN A 146 16.54 17.67 -1.92
CA GLN A 146 16.04 17.06 -3.15
C GLN A 146 16.24 15.55 -3.10
N ASN A 147 17.41 15.08 -2.67
CA ASN A 147 17.65 13.64 -2.49
C ASN A 147 16.65 13.02 -1.50
N LEU A 148 16.30 13.70 -0.41
CA LEU A 148 15.27 13.23 0.51
C LEU A 148 13.91 13.10 -0.20
N LEU A 149 13.45 14.16 -0.88
CA LEU A 149 12.16 14.15 -1.58
C LEU A 149 12.09 13.08 -2.68
N ASP A 150 13.20 12.87 -3.39
CA ASP A 150 13.29 11.86 -4.44
C ASP A 150 13.18 10.44 -3.90
N HIS A 151 13.52 10.18 -2.63
CA HIS A 151 13.62 8.82 -2.07
C HIS A 151 12.65 8.53 -0.91
N ILE A 152 12.04 9.54 -0.29
CA ILE A 152 11.14 9.36 0.86
C ILE A 152 9.95 8.44 0.53
N HIS A 153 9.48 8.48 -0.71
CA HIS A 153 8.36 7.65 -1.17
C HIS A 153 8.64 6.14 -1.05
N LEU A 154 9.92 5.72 -0.99
CA LEU A 154 10.32 4.31 -0.80
C LEU A 154 9.92 3.74 0.58
N PHE A 155 9.55 4.63 1.50
CA PHE A 155 9.11 4.30 2.86
C PHE A 155 7.61 4.55 3.04
N SER A 156 6.88 4.86 1.96
CA SER A 156 5.44 5.09 2.01
C SER A 156 4.65 3.79 2.16
N LEU A 157 3.44 3.89 2.72
CA LEU A 157 2.52 2.75 2.79
C LEU A 157 2.17 2.18 1.40
N CYS A 158 2.18 3.00 0.35
CA CYS A 158 1.99 2.56 -1.03
C CYS A 158 3.14 1.64 -1.49
N GLU A 159 4.39 1.98 -1.13
CA GLU A 159 5.54 1.12 -1.41
C GLU A 159 5.47 -0.18 -0.61
N MET A 160 5.09 -0.08 0.67
CA MET A 160 4.92 -1.24 1.55
C MET A 160 3.81 -2.17 1.04
N LEU A 161 2.70 -1.63 0.56
CA LEU A 161 1.62 -2.42 -0.02
C LEU A 161 2.13 -3.29 -1.19
N TYR A 162 2.92 -2.72 -2.09
CA TYR A 162 3.42 -3.47 -3.25
C TYR A 162 4.52 -4.46 -2.85
N HIS A 163 5.56 -3.99 -2.15
CA HIS A 163 6.76 -4.79 -1.90
C HIS A 163 6.67 -5.74 -0.70
N TYR A 164 5.84 -5.42 0.30
CA TYR A 164 5.73 -6.22 1.54
C TYR A 164 4.41 -6.98 1.68
N ALA A 165 3.31 -6.47 1.13
CA ALA A 165 2.06 -7.22 1.11
C ALA A 165 1.94 -8.06 -0.18
N ARG A 166 1.86 -7.41 -1.34
CA ARG A 166 1.58 -8.10 -2.62
C ARG A 166 2.68 -9.07 -3.02
N CYS A 167 3.89 -8.60 -3.26
CA CYS A 167 4.96 -9.45 -3.81
C CYS A 167 5.24 -10.70 -2.95
N PRO A 168 5.34 -10.59 -1.60
CA PRO A 168 5.53 -11.76 -0.75
C PRO A 168 4.32 -12.68 -0.73
N ALA A 169 3.08 -12.16 -0.76
CA ALA A 169 1.89 -12.99 -0.81
C ALA A 169 1.80 -13.76 -2.12
N VAL A 170 2.02 -13.10 -3.26
CA VAL A 170 1.89 -13.67 -4.60
C VAL A 170 3.00 -14.68 -4.90
N HIS A 171 4.25 -14.35 -4.56
CA HIS A 171 5.40 -15.17 -4.98
C HIS A 171 5.84 -16.19 -3.94
N ASN A 172 5.58 -15.93 -2.65
CA ASN A 172 6.12 -16.72 -1.55
C ASN A 172 5.05 -17.21 -0.56
N VAL A 173 3.77 -16.87 -0.77
CA VAL A 173 2.66 -17.16 0.16
C VAL A 173 2.97 -16.66 1.58
N ARG A 174 3.68 -15.53 1.68
CA ARG A 174 4.04 -14.88 2.94
C ARG A 174 3.15 -13.68 3.19
N PHE A 175 2.71 -13.51 4.44
CA PHE A 175 1.83 -12.43 4.87
C PHE A 175 2.46 -11.68 6.06
N PRO A 176 3.48 -10.83 5.82
CA PRO A 176 4.27 -10.20 6.89
C PRO A 176 3.45 -9.31 7.84
N PHE A 177 2.30 -8.82 7.36
CA PHE A 177 1.41 -7.94 8.13
C PHE A 177 0.43 -8.70 9.03
N VAL A 178 0.38 -10.02 8.91
CA VAL A 178 -0.51 -10.90 9.67
C VAL A 178 0.33 -11.74 10.63
N THR A 179 0.33 -11.38 11.91
CA THR A 179 1.39 -11.80 12.85
C THR A 179 1.07 -12.99 13.74
N ARG A 180 -0.18 -13.14 14.18
CA ARG A 180 -0.55 -14.19 15.13
C ARG A 180 -1.74 -14.97 14.61
N ILE A 181 -1.60 -16.28 14.61
CA ILE A 181 -2.66 -17.26 14.34
C ILE A 181 -3.00 -17.87 15.70
N THR A 182 -3.99 -17.33 16.39
CA THR A 182 -4.45 -17.92 17.64
C THR A 182 -5.53 -18.94 17.32
N ARG A 183 -5.27 -20.22 17.58
CA ARG A 183 -6.29 -21.28 17.49
C ARG A 183 -6.93 -21.45 18.86
N VAL A 184 -8.19 -21.02 19.01
CA VAL A 184 -8.99 -21.26 20.22
C VAL A 184 -10.27 -21.95 19.78
N ASP A 185 -10.53 -23.15 20.31
CA ASP A 185 -11.78 -23.89 20.09
C ASP A 185 -12.24 -23.98 18.63
N ARG A 186 -11.31 -24.39 17.73
CA ARG A 186 -11.51 -24.49 16.28
C ARG A 186 -11.70 -23.16 15.53
N SER A 187 -11.65 -22.02 16.21
CA SER A 187 -11.57 -20.70 15.57
C SER A 187 -10.12 -20.28 15.37
N VAL A 188 -9.78 -19.79 14.18
CA VAL A 188 -8.51 -19.11 13.91
C VAL A 188 -8.75 -17.61 14.09
N ARG A 189 -7.84 -16.91 14.78
CA ARG A 189 -7.84 -15.45 14.84
C ARG A 189 -6.53 -14.91 14.30
N TYR A 190 -6.61 -13.87 13.48
CA TYR A 190 -5.48 -13.14 12.91
C TYR A 190 -5.34 -11.79 13.60
N GLU A 191 -4.11 -11.43 13.99
CA GLU A 191 -3.78 -10.09 14.49
C GLU A 191 -2.89 -9.36 13.50
N ASP A 192 -3.39 -8.23 12.98
CA ASP A 192 -2.64 -7.32 12.12
C ASP A 192 -1.60 -6.53 12.93
N ASN A 193 -0.38 -6.39 12.40
CA ASN A 193 0.68 -5.56 13.01
C ASN A 193 0.95 -4.26 12.24
N HIS A 194 0.14 -3.97 11.23
CA HIS A 194 0.36 -2.89 10.26
C HIS A 194 -0.95 -2.14 10.01
N ALA A 195 -0.86 -0.89 9.52
CA ALA A 195 -2.04 -0.12 9.13
C ALA A 195 -2.73 -0.65 7.85
N ILE A 196 -2.03 -1.49 7.09
CA ILE A 196 -2.57 -2.17 5.91
C ILE A 196 -3.15 -3.48 6.42
N THR A 197 -4.45 -3.46 6.69
CA THR A 197 -5.24 -4.61 7.15
C THR A 197 -6.07 -5.20 6.00
N GLY A 198 -6.72 -6.34 6.21
CA GLY A 198 -7.60 -6.94 5.21
C GLY A 198 -8.75 -6.01 4.83
N ASP A 199 -9.39 -5.40 5.83
CA ASP A 199 -10.49 -4.46 5.61
C ASP A 199 -10.02 -3.24 4.82
N ARG A 200 -8.80 -2.77 5.10
CA ARG A 200 -8.20 -1.66 4.36
C ARG A 200 -7.91 -2.02 2.91
N LEU A 201 -7.46 -3.24 2.63
CA LEU A 201 -7.27 -3.75 1.27
C LEU A 201 -8.60 -3.89 0.53
N LEU A 202 -9.64 -4.37 1.21
CA LEU A 202 -10.98 -4.51 0.64
C LEU A 202 -11.54 -3.13 0.26
N GLU A 203 -11.49 -2.17 1.18
CA GLU A 203 -11.90 -0.78 0.95
C GLU A 203 -11.13 -0.17 -0.24
N THR A 204 -9.82 -0.40 -0.30
CA THR A 204 -8.98 0.09 -1.40
C THR A 204 -9.41 -0.49 -2.74
N ALA A 205 -9.63 -1.81 -2.81
CA ALA A 205 -10.07 -2.46 -4.05
C ALA A 205 -11.49 -2.00 -4.46
N GLN A 206 -12.39 -1.85 -3.50
CA GLN A 206 -13.75 -1.34 -3.74
C GLN A 206 -13.74 0.10 -4.26
N ASN A 207 -12.94 0.98 -3.66
CA ASN A 207 -12.84 2.37 -4.09
C ASN A 207 -12.21 2.46 -5.48
N ILE A 208 -11.16 1.69 -5.76
CA ILE A 208 -10.56 1.66 -7.10
C ILE A 208 -11.59 1.23 -8.14
N LEU A 209 -12.31 0.14 -7.86
CA LEU A 209 -13.34 -0.37 -8.76
C LEU A 209 -14.44 0.66 -9.01
N SER A 210 -14.98 1.26 -7.94
CA SER A 210 -16.07 2.24 -7.99
C SER A 210 -15.67 3.50 -8.75
N ASN A 211 -14.52 4.09 -8.41
CA ASN A 211 -14.05 5.32 -9.03
C ASN A 211 -13.67 5.11 -10.50
N LEU A 212 -13.04 3.98 -10.83
CA LEU A 212 -12.72 3.63 -12.21
C LEU A 212 -13.98 3.36 -13.05
N SER A 213 -14.96 2.62 -12.48
CA SER A 213 -16.26 2.38 -13.11
C SER A 213 -16.99 3.69 -13.41
N LYS A 214 -17.09 4.56 -12.41
CA LYS A 214 -17.70 5.88 -12.55
C LYS A 214 -17.09 6.68 -13.70
N GLU A 215 -15.76 6.80 -13.75
CA GLU A 215 -15.08 7.54 -14.81
C GLU A 215 -15.29 6.91 -16.19
N CYS A 216 -15.24 5.57 -16.29
CA CYS A 216 -15.47 4.84 -17.54
C CYS A 216 -16.89 5.07 -18.08
N ILE A 217 -17.90 5.02 -17.21
CA ILE A 217 -19.31 5.25 -17.57
C ILE A 217 -19.52 6.71 -17.98
N GLU A 218 -19.03 7.67 -17.18
CA GLU A 218 -19.15 9.10 -17.46
C GLU A 218 -18.50 9.49 -18.80
N LYS A 219 -17.34 8.91 -19.12
CA LYS A 219 -16.62 9.18 -20.37
C LYS A 219 -17.00 8.24 -21.52
N THR A 220 -17.83 7.22 -21.26
CA THR A 220 -18.17 6.15 -22.23
C THR A 220 -16.93 5.52 -22.87
N ARG A 221 -15.93 5.21 -22.03
CA ARG A 221 -14.62 4.67 -22.40
C ARG A 221 -14.28 3.47 -21.55
N TRP A 222 -13.66 2.47 -22.16
CA TRP A 222 -13.09 1.35 -21.42
C TRP A 222 -11.90 1.82 -20.56
N PRO A 223 -11.51 1.08 -19.50
CA PRO A 223 -10.42 1.47 -18.63
C PRO A 223 -9.10 1.78 -19.35
N TRP A 224 -8.78 1.05 -20.42
CA TRP A 224 -7.56 1.24 -21.21
C TRP A 224 -7.66 2.38 -22.23
N GLU A 225 -8.85 2.95 -22.43
CA GLU A 225 -9.11 4.09 -23.32
C GLU A 225 -9.15 5.44 -22.57
N LEU A 226 -9.13 5.40 -21.23
CA LEU A 226 -9.06 6.57 -20.36
C LEU A 226 -7.67 7.23 -20.41
#